data_AF-A0A8M8UKT5-F1
#
_entry.id   AF-A0A8M8UKT5-F1
#
_cell.length_a   1.000
_cell.length_b   1.000
_cell.length_c   1.000
_cell.angle_alpha   90.00
_cell.angle_beta   90.00
_cell.angle_gamma   90.00
#
_symmetry.space_group_name_H-M   'P 1'
#
loop_
_entity.id
_entity.type
_entity.pdbx_description
1 polymer ?
#
loop_
_entity_poly.entity_id
_entity_poly.type
_entity_poly.pdbx_seq_one_letter_code
_entity_poly.pdbx_strand_id
1 'polypeptide(L)'
;MAASLSAQIATMASDLYREQVKGRVVDWDVPEQASGQQEMRNEPQVGGIYVRLFLKDPKFPLRNPKRFLEGLLDQYLTSVAASQYDGQAIMLDILVMCPNLCLQ
;
A
#
# COMPACT_ATOMS: atom_id res chain seq x y z
N MET A 1 18.67 -11.18 13.62
CA MET A 1 17.54 -12.06 13.96
C MET A 1 16.28 -11.23 13.88
N ALA A 2 15.29 -11.59 13.07
CA ALA A 2 14.04 -10.85 12.99
C ALA A 2 13.23 -11.10 14.28
N ALA A 3 13.05 -10.06 15.11
CA ALA A 3 12.11 -10.14 16.22
C ALA A 3 10.69 -10.27 15.65
N SER A 4 9.87 -11.14 16.22
CA SER A 4 8.46 -11.24 15.82
C SER A 4 7.74 -9.91 16.08
N LEU A 5 6.69 -9.61 15.31
CA LEU A 5 5.85 -8.42 15.52
C LEU A 5 5.34 -8.33 16.97
N SER A 6 4.99 -9.47 17.56
CA SER A 6 4.58 -9.55 18.97
C SER A 6 5.67 -9.12 19.94
N ALA A 7 6.94 -9.49 19.68
CA ALA A 7 8.06 -9.08 20.50
C ALA A 7 8.34 -7.58 20.35
N GLN A 8 8.20 -7.04 19.14
CA GLN A 8 8.35 -5.61 18.88
C GLN A 8 7.29 -4.79 19.63
N ILE A 9 6.01 -5.21 19.56
CA ILE A 9 4.90 -4.57 20.29
C ILE A 9 5.12 -4.67 21.81
N ALA A 10 5.57 -5.82 22.32
CA ALA A 10 5.82 -6.01 23.75
C ALA A 10 6.93 -5.08 24.27
N THR A 11 8.01 -4.91 23.49
CA THR A 11 9.08 -3.95 23.80
C THR A 11 8.54 -2.52 23.79
N MET A 12 7.82 -2.13 22.74
CA MET A 12 7.22 -0.80 22.61
C MET A 12 6.27 -0.46 23.77
N ALA A 13 5.42 -1.42 24.18
CA ALA A 13 4.52 -1.25 25.32
C ALA A 13 5.27 -1.11 26.65
N SER A 14 6.36 -1.88 26.84
CA SER A 14 7.19 -1.81 28.04
C SER A 14 7.90 -0.47 28.16
N ASP A 15 8.40 0.07 27.06
CA ASP A 15 9.06 1.38 27.02
C ASP A 15 8.07 2.52 27.32
N LEU A 16 6.87 2.47 26.73
CA LEU A 16 5.81 3.43 27.04
C LEU A 16 5.44 3.41 28.53
N TYR A 17 5.25 2.22 29.10
CA TYR A 17 4.90 2.07 30.51
C TYR A 17 5.97 2.66 31.45
N ARG A 18 7.26 2.46 31.14
CA ARG A 18 8.37 3.04 31.92
C ARG A 18 8.35 4.56 31.91
N GLU A 19 7.95 5.19 30.81
CA GLU A 19 7.83 6.65 30.75
C GLU A 19 6.55 7.15 31.46
N GLN A 20 5.45 6.41 31.40
CA GLN A 20 4.21 6.74 32.12
C GLN A 20 4.41 6.72 33.66
N VAL A 21 5.18 5.76 34.17
CA VAL A 21 5.50 5.67 35.62
C VAL A 21 6.29 6.88 36.12
N LYS A 22 7.01 7.59 35.24
CA LYS A 22 7.72 8.84 35.59
C LYS A 22 6.81 10.06 35.71
N GLY A 23 5.49 9.88 35.58
CA GLY A 23 4.50 10.95 35.67
C GLY A 23 4.40 11.82 34.42
N ARG A 24 5.05 11.42 33.31
CA ARG A 24 4.89 12.06 32.00
C ARG A 24 3.72 11.42 31.26
N VAL A 25 2.81 12.26 30.78
CA VAL A 25 1.84 11.85 29.76
C VAL A 25 2.63 11.77 28.46
N VAL A 26 2.94 10.55 28.03
CA VAL A 26 3.57 10.31 26.73
C VAL A 26 2.47 10.36 25.68
N ASP A 27 2.57 11.32 24.77
CA ASP A 27 1.81 11.30 23.52
C ASP A 27 2.38 10.18 22.65
N TRP A 28 1.62 9.10 22.54
CA TRP A 28 2.05 7.91 21.80
C TRP A 28 1.55 8.00 20.37
N ASP A 29 2.48 8.13 19.42
CA ASP A 29 2.21 8.04 18.00
C ASP A 29 2.66 6.67 17.45
N VAL A 30 1.99 6.22 16.38
CA VAL A 30 2.32 4.95 15.74
C VAL A 30 3.61 5.14 14.94
N PRO A 31 4.67 4.33 15.16
CA PRO A 31 5.89 4.48 14.40
C PRO A 31 5.63 4.29 12.89
N GLU A 32 6.14 5.21 12.06
CA GLU A 32 6.05 5.16 10.58
C GLU A 32 6.58 3.85 9.97
N GLN A 33 7.40 3.11 10.72
CA GLN A 33 8.01 1.84 10.32
C GLN A 33 7.14 0.60 10.61
N ALA A 34 5.83 0.74 10.74
CA ALA A 34 4.93 -0.40 10.59
C ALA A 34 5.10 -0.94 9.16
N SER A 35 6.06 -1.84 8.97
CA SER A 35 6.52 -2.37 7.68
C SER A 35 5.40 -2.96 6.83
N GLY A 36 4.29 -3.37 7.46
CA GLY A 36 3.07 -3.78 6.76
C GLY A 36 2.32 -2.66 6.05
N GLN A 37 2.43 -1.40 6.48
CA GLN A 37 1.76 -0.28 5.81
C GLN A 37 2.33 -0.05 4.40
N GLN A 38 3.64 -0.18 4.21
CA GLN A 38 4.28 0.07 2.92
C GLN A 38 3.90 -0.97 1.86
N GLU A 39 3.79 -2.25 2.25
CA GLU A 39 3.27 -3.32 1.36
C GLU A 39 1.79 -3.13 1.02
N MET A 40 1.01 -2.57 1.94
CA MET A 40 -0.43 -2.33 1.75
C MET A 40 -0.73 -1.05 0.96
N ARG A 41 0.22 -0.11 0.82
CA ARG A 41 0.02 1.15 0.06
C ARG A 41 -0.31 0.92 -1.42
N ASN A 42 0.24 -0.14 -2.00
CA ASN A 42 -0.01 -0.50 -3.40
C ASN A 42 -1.21 -1.43 -3.57
N GLU A 43 -1.83 -1.87 -2.47
CA GLU A 43 -2.93 -2.83 -2.53
C GLU A 43 -4.25 -2.10 -2.81
N PRO A 44 -5.04 -2.56 -3.80
CA PRO A 44 -6.34 -1.96 -4.08
C PRO A 44 -7.27 -2.09 -2.87
N GLN A 45 -7.75 -0.93 -2.40
CA GLN A 45 -8.78 -0.83 -1.37
C GLN A 45 -10.00 -0.14 -1.94
N VAL A 46 -11.17 -0.75 -1.72
CA VAL A 46 -12.45 -0.17 -2.14
C VAL A 46 -13.38 -0.09 -0.94
N GLY A 47 -13.81 1.13 -0.60
CA GLY A 47 -14.69 1.36 0.55
C GLY A 47 -14.08 0.95 1.89
N GLY A 48 -12.75 0.99 2.01
CA GLY A 48 -12.00 0.59 3.22
C GLY A 48 -11.83 -0.93 3.38
N ILE A 49 -12.09 -1.72 2.34
CA ILE A 49 -11.89 -3.17 2.32
C ILE A 49 -10.81 -3.51 1.30
N TYR A 50 -9.85 -4.34 1.70
CA TYR A 50 -8.83 -4.90 0.80
C TYR A 50 -9.45 -5.95 -0.12
N VAL A 51 -9.20 -5.83 -1.43
CA VAL A 51 -9.74 -6.77 -2.42
C VAL A 51 -9.26 -8.21 -2.14
N ARG A 52 -8.03 -8.40 -1.65
CA ARG A 52 -7.48 -9.72 -1.32
C ARG A 52 -8.26 -10.45 -0.23
N LEU A 53 -8.95 -9.73 0.65
CA LEU A 53 -9.76 -10.33 1.71
C LEU A 53 -10.95 -11.10 1.13
N PHE A 54 -11.64 -10.52 0.15
CA PHE A 54 -12.74 -11.16 -0.57
C PHE A 54 -12.26 -12.30 -1.49
N LEU A 55 -11.08 -12.17 -2.11
CA LEU A 55 -10.49 -13.25 -2.90
C LEU A 55 -10.11 -14.46 -2.05
N LYS A 56 -9.65 -14.22 -0.82
CA LYS A 56 -9.24 -15.28 0.13
C LYS A 56 -10.43 -15.98 0.77
N ASP A 57 -11.48 -15.21 1.10
CA ASP A 57 -12.73 -15.74 1.62
C ASP A 57 -13.91 -15.05 0.91
N PRO A 58 -14.56 -15.70 -0.07
CA PRO A 58 -15.68 -15.10 -0.79
C PRO A 58 -16.94 -14.95 0.08
N LYS A 59 -16.97 -15.58 1.27
CA LYS A 59 -18.04 -15.38 2.26
C LYS A 59 -17.77 -14.16 3.15
N PHE A 60 -16.63 -13.50 2.99
CA PHE A 60 -16.30 -12.31 3.75
C PHE A 60 -17.39 -11.23 3.57
N PRO A 61 -18.00 -10.75 4.65
CA PRO A 61 -19.15 -9.85 4.56
C PRO A 61 -18.72 -8.45 4.09
N LEU A 62 -19.24 -8.03 2.94
CA LEU A 62 -19.10 -6.65 2.45
C LEU A 62 -20.19 -5.78 3.08
N ARG A 63 -19.80 -4.66 3.70
CA ARG A 63 -20.76 -3.69 4.29
C ARG A 63 -21.74 -3.14 3.25
N ASN A 64 -21.27 -2.91 2.02
CA ASN A 64 -22.10 -2.45 0.91
C ASN A 64 -21.57 -3.06 -0.41
N PRO A 65 -22.14 -4.19 -0.85
CA PRO A 65 -21.67 -4.90 -2.05
C PRO A 65 -21.70 -4.04 -3.32
N LYS A 66 -22.71 -3.16 -3.46
CA LYS A 66 -22.85 -2.29 -4.63
C LYS A 66 -21.70 -1.28 -4.70
N ARG A 67 -21.43 -0.57 -3.60
CA ARG A 67 -20.33 0.40 -3.55
C ARG A 67 -18.96 -0.24 -3.69
N PHE A 68 -18.81 -1.47 -3.19
CA PHE A 68 -17.58 -2.23 -3.39
C PHE A 68 -17.35 -2.55 -4.87
N LEU A 69 -18.39 -2.97 -5.61
CA LEU A 69 -18.27 -3.20 -7.05
C LEU A 69 -18.01 -1.91 -7.84
N GLU A 70 -18.71 -0.82 -7.51
CA GLU A 70 -18.53 0.48 -8.16
C GLU A 70 -17.08 0.96 -8.05
N GLY A 71 -16.49 0.93 -6.85
CA GLY A 71 -15.11 1.37 -6.68
C GLY A 71 -14.06 0.38 -7.23
N LEU A 72 -14.39 -0.92 -7.33
CA LEU A 72 -13.54 -1.88 -8.04
C LEU A 72 -13.43 -1.55 -9.53
N LEU A 73 -14.57 -1.24 -10.15
CA LEU A 73 -14.62 -0.88 -11.56
C LEU A 73 -13.91 0.46 -11.82
N ASP A 74 -14.14 1.46 -10.96
CA ASP A 74 -13.49 2.76 -11.06
C ASP A 74 -11.96 2.66 -10.95
N GLN A 75 -11.47 1.89 -9.98
CA GLN A 75 -10.04 1.61 -9.83
C GLN A 75 -9.47 0.83 -11.02
N TYR A 76 -10.19 -0.16 -11.54
CA TYR A 76 -9.78 -0.92 -12.72
C TYR A 76 -9.64 0.01 -13.94
N LEU A 77 -10.65 0.83 -14.23
CA LEU A 77 -10.63 1.77 -15.35
C LEU A 77 -9.48 2.79 -15.22
N THR A 78 -9.23 3.29 -14.01
CA THR A 78 -8.11 4.19 -13.72
C THR A 78 -6.77 3.51 -13.95
N SER A 79 -6.61 2.26 -13.52
CA SER A 79 -5.39 1.48 -13.74
C SER A 79 -5.14 1.18 -15.21
N VAL A 80 -6.19 0.86 -15.99
CA VAL A 80 -6.11 0.61 -17.43
C VAL A 80 -5.71 1.89 -18.17
N ALA A 81 -6.32 3.03 -17.81
CA ALA A 81 -5.96 4.33 -18.37
C ALA A 81 -4.50 4.72 -18.07
N ALA A 82 -3.99 4.41 -16.87
CA ALA A 82 -2.59 4.64 -16.50
C ALA A 82 -1.63 3.73 -17.29
N SER A 83 -1.98 2.45 -17.47
CA SER A 83 -1.13 1.48 -18.19
C SER A 83 -0.92 1.78 -19.69
N GLN A 84 -1.79 2.60 -20.29
CA GLN A 84 -1.64 3.05 -21.68
C GLN A 84 -0.46 4.04 -21.86
N TYR A 85 -0.01 4.72 -20.80
CA TYR A 85 1.13 5.63 -20.84
C TYR A 85 2.48 4.92 -20.59
N ASP A 86 2.49 3.79 -19.89
CA ASP A 86 3.72 3.03 -19.65
C ASP A 86 4.23 2.31 -20.91
N GLY A 87 3.34 1.91 -21.83
CA GLY A 87 3.73 1.31 -23.11
C GLY A 87 4.29 2.31 -24.13
N GLN A 88 3.93 3.59 -24.04
CA GLN A 88 4.49 4.65 -24.90
C GLN A 88 5.80 5.23 -24.37
N ALA A 89 6.05 5.19 -23.06
CA ALA A 89 7.29 5.65 -22.47
C ALA A 89 8.51 4.84 -22.97
N ILE A 90 8.37 3.51 -23.07
CA ILE A 90 9.46 2.64 -23.53
C ILE A 90 9.78 2.82 -25.03
N MET A 91 8.79 3.22 -25.84
CA MET A 91 8.97 3.46 -27.27
C MET A 91 9.57 4.85 -27.54
N LEU A 92 9.25 5.85 -26.71
CA LEU A 92 9.84 7.19 -26.82
C LEU A 92 11.30 7.21 -26.35
N ASP A 93 11.66 6.42 -25.32
CA ASP A 93 13.06 6.29 -24.87
C ASP A 93 13.98 5.65 -25.92
N ILE A 94 13.50 4.63 -26.64
CA ILE A 94 14.26 3.99 -27.73
C ILE A 94 14.48 4.95 -28.90
N LEU A 95 13.50 5.81 -29.20
CA LEU A 95 13.59 6.78 -30.30
C LEU A 95 14.49 7.98 -29.94
N VAL A 96 14.56 8.37 -28.67
CA VAL A 96 15.39 9.48 -28.18
C VAL A 96 16.86 9.05 -27.94
N MET A 97 17.12 7.76 -27.70
CA MET A 97 18.48 7.23 -27.49
C MET A 97 19.31 7.03 -28.77
N CYS A 98 18.79 7.32 -29.97
CA CYS A 98 19.54 7.18 -31.22
C CYS A 98 19.45 8.42 -32.14
N PRO A 99 20.06 9.56 -31.79
CA PRO A 99 20.19 10.68 -32.73
C PRO A 99 21.34 10.52 -33.74
N ASN A 100 22.16 9.46 -33.68
CA ASN A 100 23.39 9.34 -34.48
C ASN A 100 23.43 8.24 -35.56
N LEU A 101 22.31 7.61 -35.92
CA LEU A 101 22.30 6.62 -37.02
C LEU A 101 21.71 7.13 -38.35
N CYS A 102 21.53 8.44 -38.51
CA CYS A 102 21.11 9.05 -39.78
C CYS A 102 22.20 9.86 -40.50
N LEU A 103 23.47 9.81 -40.04
CA LEU A 103 24.61 10.32 -40.80
C LEU A 103 25.65 9.20 -41.02
N GLN A 104 25.36 8.34 -41.99
CA GLN A 104 26.33 7.65 -42.86
C GLN A 104 25.58 7.21 -44.12
#